data_AF-A0A9F2RES2-F1
#
_entry.id   AF-A0A9F2RES2-F1
#
_cell.length_a   1.000
_cell.length_b   1.000
_cell.length_c   1.000
_cell.angle_alpha   90.00
_cell.angle_beta   90.00
_cell.angle_gamma   90.00
#
_symmetry.space_group_name_H-M   'P 1'
#
loop_
_entity.id
_entity.type
_entity.pdbx_description
1 polymer ?
#
loop_
_entity_poly.entity_id
_entity_poly.type
_entity_poly.pdbx_seq_one_letter_code
_entity_poly.pdbx_strand_id
1 'polypeptide(L)'
;MAVRKQSAYQPGVSKISSRVLLRFPQRVKNQGLADFLPVKPRHEWEWHSCHQHFHSMEAFSNYDLLGAASREKVAEGHKASFCLEDTTCDAGVRRRYACTAHVQGLSPGCYDTYHANIDCQWIDITDVPPGQYILKVTVNPDFLVPESDFTNNVVQCDIVYTGSYVNTQNCRITRYDIR
;
A
#
# COMPACT_ATOMS: atom_id res chain seq x y z
N MET A 1 12.14 -10.16 22.37
CA MET A 1 11.85 -9.56 21.05
C MET A 1 13.17 -9.11 20.44
N ALA A 2 13.65 -9.78 19.40
CA ALA A 2 14.83 -9.34 18.64
C ALA A 2 14.33 -8.73 17.33
N VAL A 3 14.39 -7.40 17.21
CA VAL A 3 14.11 -6.70 15.95
C VAL A 3 15.28 -6.98 15.01
N ARG A 4 15.06 -7.78 13.96
CA ARG A 4 16.08 -7.96 12.92
C ARG A 4 16.23 -6.62 12.20
N LYS A 5 17.42 -6.01 12.27
CA LYS A 5 17.77 -4.84 11.46
C LYS A 5 17.77 -5.24 9.98
N GLN A 6 16.95 -4.56 9.18
CA GLN A 6 16.84 -4.80 7.74
C GLN A 6 18.20 -4.55 7.06
N SER A 7 18.67 -5.50 6.25
CA SER A 7 19.99 -5.44 5.59
C SER A 7 20.17 -4.21 4.68
N ALA A 8 19.07 -3.58 4.26
CA ALA A 8 19.05 -2.39 3.40
C ALA A 8 19.74 -1.18 4.02
N TYR A 9 19.77 -1.09 5.36
CA TYR A 9 20.23 0.09 6.08
C TYR A 9 21.56 -0.15 6.82
N GLN A 10 22.29 -1.22 6.49
CA GLN A 10 23.59 -1.49 7.10
C GLN A 10 24.71 -0.63 6.49
N PRO A 11 25.65 -0.10 7.29
CA PRO A 11 26.86 0.52 6.77
C PRO A 11 27.64 -0.51 5.94
N GLY A 12 27.82 -0.28 4.63
CA GLY A 12 28.56 -1.18 3.73
C GLY A 12 27.75 -1.79 2.58
N VAL A 13 26.49 -1.37 2.38
CA VAL A 13 25.74 -1.70 1.15
C VAL A 13 26.52 -1.17 -0.07
N SER A 14 27.21 -2.05 -0.78
CA SER A 14 27.94 -1.72 -2.00
C SER A 14 26.97 -1.62 -3.18
N LYS A 15 27.38 -0.99 -4.28
CA LYS A 15 26.62 -0.94 -5.55
C LYS A 15 26.30 -2.32 -6.17
N ILE A 16 26.76 -3.41 -5.55
CA ILE A 16 26.62 -4.81 -5.99
C ILE A 16 25.58 -5.58 -5.13
N SER A 17 25.02 -4.95 -4.08
CA SER A 17 23.93 -5.55 -3.31
C SER A 17 22.66 -5.69 -4.16
N SER A 18 22.15 -6.91 -4.29
CA SER A 18 20.81 -7.15 -4.84
C SER A 18 19.74 -7.00 -3.76
N ARG A 19 18.57 -6.51 -4.16
CA ARG A 19 17.35 -6.47 -3.33
C ARG A 19 16.31 -7.37 -3.96
N VAL A 20 15.58 -8.12 -3.15
CA VAL A 20 14.44 -8.91 -3.60
C VAL A 20 13.16 -8.17 -3.20
N LEU A 21 12.42 -7.67 -4.19
CA LEU A 21 11.25 -6.82 -3.98
C LEU A 21 9.98 -7.57 -4.38
N LEU A 22 9.11 -7.84 -3.41
CA LEU A 22 7.77 -8.35 -3.66
C LEU A 22 6.88 -7.22 -4.16
N ARG A 23 6.77 -7.08 -5.49
CA ARG A 23 5.93 -6.08 -6.16
C ARG A 23 4.52 -6.63 -6.39
N PHE A 24 3.50 -5.78 -6.22
CA PHE A 24 2.10 -6.13 -6.46
C PHE A 24 1.28 -4.87 -6.78
N PRO A 25 0.22 -4.97 -7.61
CA PRO A 25 -0.67 -3.85 -7.83
C PRO A 25 -1.60 -3.62 -6.64
N GLN A 26 -2.04 -2.39 -6.46
CA GLN A 26 -3.10 -2.02 -5.52
C GLN A 26 -4.19 -1.27 -6.26
N ARG A 27 -5.44 -1.56 -5.94
CA ARG A 27 -6.60 -0.81 -6.44
C ARG A 27 -7.55 -0.54 -5.29
N VAL A 28 -7.75 0.72 -4.97
CA VAL A 28 -8.65 1.17 -3.89
C VAL A 28 -9.89 1.79 -4.53
N LYS A 29 -11.07 1.39 -4.08
CA LYS A 29 -12.35 1.94 -4.54
C LYS A 29 -12.96 2.81 -3.45
N ASN A 30 -13.41 4.01 -3.80
CA ASN A 30 -14.34 4.72 -2.92
C ASN A 30 -15.75 4.18 -3.14
N GLN A 31 -16.20 3.33 -2.23
CA GLN A 31 -17.55 2.76 -2.20
C GLN A 31 -18.54 3.61 -1.37
N GLY A 32 -18.06 4.68 -0.75
CA GLY A 32 -18.87 5.60 0.03
C GLY A 32 -19.67 6.57 -0.83
N LEU A 33 -20.32 7.52 -0.15
CA LEU A 33 -21.20 8.53 -0.78
C LEU A 33 -20.54 9.92 -0.88
N ALA A 34 -19.37 10.10 -0.27
CA ALA A 34 -18.65 11.37 -0.21
C ALA A 34 -17.21 11.21 -0.72
N ASP A 35 -16.59 12.34 -1.07
CA ASP A 35 -15.21 12.38 -1.51
C ASP A 35 -14.26 11.95 -0.40
N PHE A 36 -13.37 11.02 -0.71
CA PHE A 36 -12.25 10.70 0.16
C PHE A 36 -11.17 11.75 -0.09
N LEU A 37 -10.96 12.64 0.89
CA LEU A 37 -10.06 13.78 0.78
C LEU A 37 -8.90 13.65 1.77
N PRO A 38 -7.68 14.07 1.38
CA PRO A 38 -6.56 14.10 2.31
C PRO A 38 -6.80 15.09 3.44
N VAL A 39 -6.40 14.70 4.66
CA VAL A 39 -6.55 15.51 5.88
C VAL A 39 -5.55 16.66 5.93
N LYS A 40 -4.32 16.42 5.45
CA LYS A 40 -3.27 17.44 5.51
C LYS A 40 -3.61 18.60 4.58
N PRO A 41 -3.58 19.86 5.07
CA PRO A 41 -3.73 21.01 4.20
C PRO A 41 -2.59 21.06 3.19
N ARG A 42 -2.82 21.64 2.01
CA ARG A 42 -1.90 21.59 0.87
C ARG A 42 -0.46 22.06 1.19
N HIS A 43 -0.29 22.95 2.15
CA HIS A 43 1.03 23.46 2.54
C HIS A 43 1.87 22.46 3.36
N GLU A 44 1.25 21.40 3.88
CA GLU A 44 1.91 20.30 4.59
C GLU A 44 2.17 19.09 3.68
N TRP A 45 1.86 19.19 2.39
CA TRP A 45 2.12 18.10 1.45
C TRP A 45 3.61 18.02 1.14
N GLU A 46 4.15 16.80 1.18
CA GLU A 46 5.57 16.56 1.00
C GLU A 46 5.87 16.20 -0.47
N TRP A 47 6.85 16.87 -1.08
CA TRP A 47 7.28 16.54 -2.44
C TRP A 47 8.11 15.27 -2.42
N HIS A 48 7.72 14.26 -3.21
CA HIS A 48 8.47 13.02 -3.29
C HIS A 48 9.25 12.92 -4.61
N SER A 49 10.57 13.04 -4.51
CA SER A 49 11.48 13.11 -5.67
C SER A 49 11.46 11.85 -6.55
N CYS A 50 11.16 10.68 -5.98
CA CYS A 50 11.06 9.43 -6.74
C CYS A 50 9.84 9.42 -7.68
N HIS A 51 8.77 10.16 -7.36
CA HIS A 51 7.47 10.05 -8.05
C HIS A 51 7.02 11.36 -8.71
N GLN A 52 7.80 12.43 -8.51
CA GLN A 52 7.60 13.74 -9.15
C GLN A 52 6.20 14.33 -8.90
N HIS A 53 5.66 14.12 -7.69
CA HIS A 53 4.42 14.74 -7.22
C HIS A 53 4.38 14.88 -5.69
N PHE A 54 3.37 15.60 -5.19
CA PHE A 54 3.13 15.80 -3.76
C PHE A 54 2.37 14.64 -3.12
N HIS A 55 2.79 14.26 -1.92
CA HIS A 55 2.17 13.26 -1.05
C HIS A 55 1.26 13.97 -0.04
N SER A 56 -0.03 13.65 -0.04
CA SER A 56 -1.05 14.32 0.80
C SER A 56 -1.36 13.61 2.12
N MET A 57 -0.77 12.43 2.33
CA MET A 57 -0.86 11.63 3.58
C MET A 57 0.51 10.99 3.89
N GLU A 58 0.82 10.70 5.14
CA GLU A 58 2.09 10.05 5.47
C GLU A 58 2.09 8.57 5.08
N ALA A 59 0.98 7.85 5.31
CA ALA A 59 0.76 6.49 4.83
C ALA A 59 -0.68 6.34 4.33
N PHE A 60 -0.88 6.12 3.02
CA PHE A 60 -2.21 5.80 2.50
C PHE A 60 -2.55 4.32 2.74
N SER A 61 -1.53 3.46 2.67
CA SER A 61 -1.68 2.03 2.93
C SER A 61 -0.42 1.41 3.52
N ASN A 62 -0.60 0.48 4.46
CA ASN A 62 0.45 -0.34 5.06
C ASN A 62 0.51 -1.72 4.41
N TYR A 63 1.73 -2.20 4.16
CA TYR A 63 2.01 -3.50 3.54
C TYR A 63 2.79 -4.38 4.52
N ASP A 64 2.14 -5.39 5.06
CA ASP A 64 2.77 -6.34 5.97
C ASP A 64 2.89 -7.71 5.29
N LEU A 65 4.06 -8.33 5.44
CA LEU A 65 4.23 -9.75 5.17
C LEU A 65 4.26 -10.47 6.52
N LEU A 66 3.32 -11.38 6.74
CA LEU A 66 3.17 -12.11 7.99
C LEU A 66 3.59 -13.58 7.80
N GLY A 67 4.22 -14.19 8.80
CA GLY A 67 4.42 -15.63 8.81
C GLY A 67 3.08 -16.37 8.83
N ALA A 68 2.85 -17.35 7.94
CA ALA A 68 1.54 -18.00 7.85
C ALA A 68 1.12 -18.71 9.16
N ALA A 69 2.09 -19.32 9.84
CA ALA A 69 1.87 -20.01 11.12
C ALA A 69 1.88 -19.06 12.33
N SER A 70 2.89 -18.18 12.43
CA SER A 70 3.07 -17.30 13.58
C SER A 70 2.11 -16.11 13.58
N ARG A 71 1.63 -15.69 12.40
CA ARG A 71 0.91 -14.43 12.16
C ARG A 71 1.70 -13.16 12.56
N GLU A 72 2.97 -13.32 12.92
CA GLU A 72 3.87 -12.22 13.24
C GLU A 72 4.39 -11.57 11.96
N LYS A 73 4.64 -10.27 12.03
CA LYS A 73 5.24 -9.51 10.93
C LYS A 73 6.69 -9.94 10.71
N VAL A 74 7.01 -10.37 9.48
CA VAL A 74 8.37 -10.81 9.09
C VAL A 74 9.06 -9.81 8.16
N ALA A 75 8.28 -9.02 7.43
CA ALA A 75 8.76 -7.90 6.64
C ALA A 75 7.65 -6.86 6.55
N GLU A 76 8.04 -5.62 6.34
CA GLU A 76 7.11 -4.53 6.13
C GLU A 76 7.56 -3.65 4.98
N GLY A 77 6.58 -3.13 4.29
CA GLY A 77 6.71 -2.02 3.38
C GLY A 77 5.60 -1.04 3.70
N HIS A 78 5.72 0.15 3.15
CA HIS A 78 4.66 1.12 3.25
C HIS A 78 4.56 1.85 1.93
N LYS A 79 3.33 2.24 1.60
CA LYS A 79 3.10 3.25 0.59
C LYS A 79 2.92 4.57 1.33
N ALA A 80 4.04 5.26 1.54
CA ALA A 80 3.97 6.67 1.89
C ALA A 80 3.23 7.37 0.75
N SER A 81 2.15 8.09 1.06
CA SER A 81 1.03 8.28 0.13
C SER A 81 1.47 8.65 -1.27
N PHE A 82 1.01 7.94 -2.29
CA PHE A 82 1.05 8.53 -3.61
C PHE A 82 -0.18 9.41 -3.77
N CYS A 83 -0.14 10.26 -4.79
CA CYS A 83 -1.22 11.18 -5.04
C CYS A 83 -2.58 10.47 -5.21
N LEU A 84 -3.58 10.92 -4.46
CA LEU A 84 -4.96 10.43 -4.56
C LEU A 84 -5.63 10.99 -5.82
N GLU A 85 -5.97 10.11 -6.77
CA GLU A 85 -6.67 10.50 -7.99
C GLU A 85 -7.70 9.48 -8.49
N ASP A 86 -8.59 9.96 -9.38
CA ASP A 86 -9.58 9.13 -10.06
C ASP A 86 -8.96 8.43 -11.29
N THR A 87 -8.21 7.34 -11.08
CA THR A 87 -7.55 6.60 -12.18
C THR A 87 -8.53 5.93 -13.14
N THR A 88 -9.64 5.40 -12.61
CA THR A 88 -10.77 4.82 -13.35
C THR A 88 -12.05 5.00 -12.53
N CYS A 89 -13.22 4.93 -13.16
CA CYS A 89 -14.50 5.00 -12.44
C CYS A 89 -15.52 4.01 -13.02
N ASP A 90 -16.55 3.73 -12.23
CA ASP A 90 -17.72 2.99 -12.69
C ASP A 90 -18.40 3.71 -13.88
N ALA A 91 -19.15 2.97 -14.69
CA ALA A 91 -19.80 3.52 -15.88
C ALA A 91 -20.73 4.70 -15.54
N GLY A 92 -20.61 5.81 -16.27
CA GLY A 92 -21.38 7.02 -16.05
C GLY A 92 -20.83 7.96 -14.97
N VAL A 93 -19.79 7.55 -14.21
CA VAL A 93 -19.13 8.40 -13.22
C VAL A 93 -17.99 9.18 -13.86
N ARG A 94 -17.97 10.50 -13.65
CA ARG A 94 -16.91 11.39 -14.16
C ARG A 94 -15.79 11.54 -13.14
N ARG A 95 -14.54 11.42 -13.60
CA ARG A 95 -13.32 11.74 -12.85
C ARG A 95 -13.28 13.23 -12.48
N ARG A 96 -12.88 13.54 -11.24
CA ARG A 96 -12.73 14.91 -10.72
C ARG A 96 -11.34 15.19 -10.18
N TYR A 97 -10.66 14.19 -9.64
CA TYR A 97 -9.33 14.35 -9.04
C TYR A 97 -8.25 13.82 -9.97
N ALA A 98 -7.17 14.60 -10.10
CA ALA A 98 -6.03 14.26 -10.92
C ALA A 98 -4.77 14.90 -10.34
N CYS A 99 -3.73 14.09 -10.17
CA CYS A 99 -2.48 14.53 -9.57
C CYS A 99 -1.83 15.68 -10.34
N THR A 100 -1.91 15.63 -11.67
CA THR A 100 -1.39 16.65 -12.58
C THR A 100 -2.15 17.98 -12.46
N ALA A 101 -3.37 17.97 -11.94
CA ALA A 101 -4.19 19.17 -11.72
C ALA A 101 -3.99 19.78 -10.32
N HIS A 102 -3.08 19.24 -9.50
CA HIS A 102 -2.79 19.71 -8.13
C HIS A 102 -3.99 19.69 -7.17
N VAL A 103 -5.00 18.88 -7.47
CA VAL A 103 -6.15 18.62 -6.59
C VAL A 103 -6.26 17.11 -6.41
N GLN A 104 -6.21 16.68 -5.16
CA GLN A 104 -6.20 15.26 -4.79
C GLN A 104 -7.49 14.87 -4.09
N GLY A 105 -7.87 13.61 -4.29
CA GLY A 105 -9.05 13.00 -3.71
C GLY A 105 -9.46 11.77 -4.50
N LEU A 106 -10.43 11.03 -3.98
CA LEU A 106 -11.04 9.90 -4.66
C LEU A 106 -12.55 10.04 -4.63
N SER A 107 -13.16 10.23 -5.80
CA SER A 107 -14.60 10.42 -5.97
C SER A 107 -15.38 9.14 -5.67
N PRO A 108 -16.63 9.22 -5.15
CA PRO A 108 -17.54 8.09 -5.07
C PRO A 108 -17.65 7.34 -6.40
N GLY A 109 -17.52 6.02 -6.36
CA GLY A 109 -17.57 5.17 -7.57
C GLY A 109 -16.31 5.21 -8.44
N CYS A 110 -15.28 5.95 -8.04
CA CYS A 110 -13.97 5.93 -8.67
C CYS A 110 -12.98 5.03 -7.91
N TYR A 111 -11.88 4.73 -8.60
CA TYR A 111 -10.78 3.91 -8.12
C TYR A 111 -9.47 4.66 -8.25
N ASP A 112 -8.61 4.49 -7.26
CA ASP A 112 -7.20 4.82 -7.33
C ASP A 112 -6.40 3.53 -7.54
N THR A 113 -5.65 3.45 -8.63
CA THR A 113 -4.98 2.22 -9.08
C THR A 113 -3.48 2.44 -9.19
N TYR A 114 -2.73 1.72 -8.37
CA TYR A 114 -1.28 1.68 -8.40
C TYR A 114 -0.79 0.39 -9.05
N HIS A 115 -0.10 0.51 -10.17
CA HIS A 115 0.49 -0.63 -10.86
C HIS A 115 1.78 -1.10 -10.18
N ALA A 116 2.11 -2.39 -10.30
CA ALA A 116 3.27 -3.01 -9.65
C ALA A 116 4.64 -2.48 -10.12
N ASN A 117 4.67 -1.85 -11.30
CA ASN A 117 5.86 -1.22 -11.87
C ASN A 117 6.12 0.19 -11.33
N ILE A 118 5.18 0.79 -10.61
CA ILE A 118 5.37 2.10 -9.97
C ILE A 118 6.38 1.98 -8.84
N ASP A 119 7.18 3.03 -8.63
CA ASP A 119 8.09 3.11 -7.49
C ASP A 119 7.35 3.10 -6.13
N CYS A 120 8.05 2.81 -5.05
CA CYS A 120 7.62 2.37 -3.71
C CYS A 120 6.39 1.42 -3.62
N GLN A 121 6.07 0.64 -4.66
CA GLN A 121 5.00 -0.36 -4.71
C GLN A 121 5.48 -1.81 -4.42
N TRP A 122 6.14 -2.02 -3.28
CA TRP A 122 6.67 -3.35 -2.90
C TRP A 122 6.89 -3.49 -1.40
N ILE A 123 7.02 -4.74 -0.96
CA ILE A 123 7.69 -5.10 0.29
C ILE A 123 9.09 -5.61 -0.06
N ASP A 124 10.11 -5.12 0.65
CA ASP A 124 11.45 -5.66 0.52
C ASP A 124 11.57 -6.97 1.32
N ILE A 125 11.78 -8.08 0.61
CA ILE A 125 11.84 -9.43 1.17
C ILE A 125 13.26 -10.03 1.08
N THR A 126 14.28 -9.18 0.95
CA THR A 126 15.68 -9.61 0.78
C THR A 126 16.14 -10.58 1.88
N ASP A 127 15.71 -10.34 3.12
CA ASP A 127 16.10 -11.14 4.29
C ASP A 127 15.04 -12.19 4.70
N VAL A 128 13.98 -12.34 3.90
CA VAL A 128 12.88 -13.29 4.14
C VAL A 128 13.25 -14.63 3.50
N PRO A 129 13.26 -15.75 4.24
CA PRO A 129 13.56 -17.05 3.65
C PRO A 129 12.38 -17.57 2.80
N PRO A 130 12.59 -18.61 1.97
CA PRO A 130 11.49 -19.34 1.35
C PRO A 130 10.50 -19.89 2.39
N GLY A 131 9.21 -19.87 2.09
CA GLY A 131 8.17 -20.28 3.03
C GLY A 131 6.75 -19.89 2.62
N GLN A 132 5.84 -20.06 3.57
CA GLN A 132 4.43 -19.66 3.44
C GLN A 132 4.18 -18.42 4.30
N TYR A 133 3.52 -17.44 3.69
CA TYR A 133 3.29 -16.13 4.26
C TYR A 133 1.87 -15.65 3.94
N ILE A 134 1.49 -14.55 4.59
CA ILE A 134 0.27 -13.81 4.28
C ILE A 134 0.68 -12.39 3.93
N LEU A 135 0.32 -11.94 2.74
CA LEU A 135 0.37 -10.52 2.41
C LEU A 135 -0.87 -9.87 3.00
N LYS A 136 -0.68 -8.89 3.88
CA LYS A 136 -1.75 -8.05 4.44
C LYS A 136 -1.57 -6.62 3.95
N VAL A 137 -2.58 -6.10 3.28
CA VAL A 137 -2.65 -4.70 2.84
C VAL A 137 -3.77 -4.02 3.62
N THR A 138 -3.46 -2.92 4.29
CA THR A 138 -4.43 -2.12 5.03
C THR A 138 -4.48 -0.71 4.46
N VAL A 139 -5.66 -0.26 4.03
CA VAL A 139 -5.89 1.12 3.55
C VAL A 139 -6.37 1.98 4.72
N ASN A 140 -5.92 3.25 4.77
CA ASN A 140 -6.25 4.19 5.85
C ASN A 140 -6.06 3.58 7.26
N PRO A 141 -4.88 3.00 7.55
CA PRO A 141 -4.65 2.17 8.74
C PRO A 141 -4.79 2.93 10.06
N ASP A 142 -4.54 4.24 10.05
CA ASP A 142 -4.57 5.11 11.22
C ASP A 142 -5.90 5.88 11.36
N PHE A 143 -6.90 5.55 10.52
CA PHE A 143 -8.24 6.16 10.53
C PHE A 143 -8.23 7.69 10.38
N LEU A 144 -7.22 8.23 9.68
CA LEU A 144 -7.06 9.69 9.54
C LEU A 144 -8.19 10.30 8.71
N VAL A 145 -8.61 9.61 7.65
CA VAL A 145 -9.75 10.03 6.83
C VAL A 145 -11.01 9.33 7.32
N PRO A 146 -12.11 10.05 7.62
CA PRO A 146 -13.38 9.43 7.99
C PRO A 146 -13.96 8.57 6.87
N GLU A 147 -14.38 7.35 7.19
CA GLU A 147 -15.06 6.43 6.28
C GLU A 147 -16.38 5.96 6.89
N SER A 148 -17.34 5.59 6.05
CA SER A 148 -18.64 5.05 6.51
C SER A 148 -18.54 3.62 7.03
N ASP A 149 -17.52 2.89 6.60
CA ASP A 149 -17.21 1.51 6.99
C ASP A 149 -15.69 1.36 6.93
N PHE A 150 -15.08 0.93 8.04
CA PHE A 150 -13.65 0.62 8.08
C PHE A 150 -13.39 -0.89 8.15
N THR A 151 -14.45 -1.71 8.25
CA THR A 151 -14.33 -3.16 8.40
C THR A 151 -13.79 -3.81 7.12
N ASN A 152 -13.89 -3.15 5.97
CA ASN A 152 -13.46 -3.59 4.65
C ASN A 152 -12.08 -3.05 4.21
N ASN A 153 -11.32 -2.40 5.10
CA ASN A 153 -10.05 -1.75 4.76
C ASN A 153 -8.86 -2.71 4.62
N VAL A 154 -9.02 -3.99 4.95
CA VAL A 154 -7.94 -4.97 4.96
C VAL A 154 -8.14 -6.02 3.87
N VAL A 155 -7.12 -6.24 3.05
CA VAL A 155 -7.00 -7.39 2.15
C VAL A 155 -5.92 -8.33 2.66
N GLN A 156 -6.19 -9.63 2.63
CA GLN A 156 -5.20 -10.68 2.86
C GLN A 156 -5.11 -11.63 1.67
N CYS A 157 -3.89 -12.02 1.32
CA CYS A 157 -3.59 -13.04 0.32
C CYS A 157 -2.61 -14.07 0.89
N ASP A 158 -2.78 -15.33 0.51
CA ASP A 158 -1.81 -16.38 0.79
C ASP A 158 -0.63 -16.27 -0.17
N ILE A 159 0.59 -16.35 0.36
CA ILE A 159 1.85 -16.20 -0.38
C ILE A 159 2.70 -17.45 -0.19
N VAL A 160 3.15 -18.04 -1.29
CA VAL A 160 4.18 -19.10 -1.29
C VAL A 160 5.42 -18.54 -1.97
N TYR A 161 6.52 -18.41 -1.21
CA TYR A 161 7.80 -17.91 -1.72
C TYR A 161 8.83 -19.04 -1.77
N THR A 162 9.42 -19.28 -2.93
CA THR A 162 10.40 -20.37 -3.15
C THR A 162 11.86 -19.92 -3.06
N GLY A 163 12.12 -18.63 -2.87
CA GLY A 163 13.45 -18.01 -3.02
C GLY A 163 13.71 -17.43 -4.41
N SER A 164 12.94 -17.86 -5.42
CA SER A 164 13.05 -17.37 -6.80
C SER A 164 11.71 -16.98 -7.42
N TYR A 165 10.62 -17.56 -6.94
CA TYR A 165 9.26 -17.28 -7.40
C TYR A 165 8.31 -17.05 -6.24
N VAL A 166 7.29 -16.24 -6.49
CA VAL A 166 6.18 -16.01 -5.58
C VAL A 166 4.89 -16.42 -6.26
N ASN A 167 4.10 -17.22 -5.56
CA ASN A 167 2.74 -17.55 -5.95
C ASN A 167 1.77 -16.93 -4.94
N THR A 168 0.76 -16.24 -5.46
CA THR A 168 -0.23 -15.51 -4.66
C THR A 168 -1.61 -16.12 -4.89
N GLN A 169 -2.31 -16.46 -3.82
CA GLN A 169 -3.60 -17.15 -3.88
C GLN A 169 -4.56 -16.60 -2.83
N ASN A 170 -5.85 -16.92 -2.99
CA ASN A 170 -6.90 -16.66 -2.00
C ASN A 170 -7.00 -15.22 -1.49
N CYS A 171 -6.68 -14.24 -2.33
CA CYS A 171 -6.82 -12.82 -2.00
C CYS A 171 -8.28 -12.48 -1.68
N ARG A 172 -8.52 -11.90 -0.50
CA ARG A 172 -9.85 -11.49 -0.07
C ARG A 172 -9.82 -10.28 0.84
N ILE A 173 -10.87 -9.47 0.76
CA ILE A 173 -11.16 -8.47 1.77
C ILE A 173 -11.53 -9.21 3.06
N THR A 174 -10.77 -8.99 4.12
CA THR A 174 -11.04 -9.55 5.43
C THR A 174 -11.82 -8.54 6.24
N ARG A 175 -13.06 -8.89 6.61
CA ARG A 175 -13.86 -8.06 7.51
C ARG A 175 -13.26 -8.12 8.91
N TYR A 176 -12.72 -7.01 9.39
CA TYR A 176 -12.23 -6.86 10.76
C TYR A 176 -13.35 -6.33 11.66
N ASP A 177 -13.52 -6.91 12.84
CA ASP A 177 -14.39 -6.35 13.90
C ASP A 177 -13.57 -5.26 14.61
N ILE A 178 -14.04 -4.02 14.52
CA ILE A 178 -13.39 -2.86 15.14
C ILE A 178 -13.91 -2.80 16.57
N ARG A 179 -13.29 -3.56 17.46
CA ARG A 179 -13.50 -3.42 18.91
C ARG A 179 -12.34 -2.70 19.55
#